data_AF-A0A944T6M7-F1
#
_entry.id   AF-A0A944T6M7-F1
#
_cell.length_a   1.000
_cell.length_b   1.000
_cell.length_c   1.000
_cell.angle_alpha   90.00
_cell.angle_beta   90.00
_cell.angle_gamma   90.00
#
_symmetry.space_group_name_H-M   'P 1'
#
loop_
_entity.id
_entity.type
_entity.pdbx_description
1 polymer ?
#
loop_
_entity_poly.entity_id
_entity_poly.type
_entity_poly.pdbx_seq_one_letter_code
_entity_poly.pdbx_strand_id
1 'polypeptide(L)'
;MDICNDNNYLVKSSVEFLVPFTNILINNLSVSDISFSDFKNALKKIKITNFIEKDGQLESSSIINDFRVYILYSGTRNFITRIEGTGDFLGFCILLTNKGMNVNGDACLDSEPLANELKEEFLENYRSPYLLTETFLNFISR
;
A
#
# COMPACT_ATOMS: atom_id res chain seq x y z
N MET A 1 27.46 10.53 -15.12
CA MET A 1 26.00 10.26 -15.14
C MET A 1 25.34 11.39 -14.39
N ASP A 2 24.23 11.89 -14.92
CA ASP A 2 23.58 13.10 -14.45
C ASP A 2 22.59 12.73 -13.34
N ILE A 3 22.88 13.10 -12.10
CA ILE A 3 22.17 12.65 -10.89
C ILE A 3 20.66 12.92 -11.00
N CYS A 4 20.27 14.01 -11.67
CA CYS A 4 18.87 14.37 -11.89
C CYS A 4 18.11 13.37 -12.78
N ASN A 5 18.78 12.74 -13.74
CA ASN A 5 18.15 11.73 -14.60
C ASN A 5 17.95 10.40 -13.86
N ASP A 6 18.90 10.05 -12.99
CA ASP A 6 18.82 8.82 -12.19
C ASP A 6 17.69 8.91 -11.14
N ASN A 7 17.56 10.06 -10.47
CA ASN A 7 16.48 10.31 -9.50
C ASN A 7 15.08 10.24 -10.14
N ASN A 8 14.89 10.87 -11.29
CA ASN A 8 13.61 10.84 -12.00
C ASN A 8 13.26 9.41 -12.45
N TYR A 9 14.25 8.65 -12.92
CA TYR A 9 14.07 7.23 -13.24
C TYR A 9 13.65 6.42 -12.01
N LEU A 10 14.31 6.61 -10.87
CA LEU A 10 13.97 5.93 -9.61
C LEU A 10 12.53 6.23 -9.20
N VAL A 11 12.14 7.51 -9.12
CA VAL A 11 10.76 7.92 -8.77
C VAL A 11 9.75 7.27 -9.71
N LYS A 12 9.95 7.37 -11.02
CA LYS A 12 9.03 6.82 -12.01
C LYS A 12 8.88 5.31 -11.89
N SER A 13 10.01 4.58 -11.78
CA SER A 13 9.98 3.13 -11.63
C SER A 13 9.28 2.69 -10.33
N SER A 14 9.47 3.44 -9.25
CA SER A 14 8.77 3.23 -7.97
C SER A 14 7.26 3.44 -8.11
N VAL A 15 6.81 4.46 -8.83
CA VAL A 15 5.37 4.70 -9.08
C VAL A 15 4.75 3.63 -9.96
N GLU A 16 5.45 3.21 -11.03
CA GLU A 16 5.03 2.11 -11.91
C GLU A 16 4.82 0.79 -11.14
N PHE A 17 5.54 0.59 -10.03
CA PHE A 17 5.31 -0.52 -9.10
C PHE A 17 4.21 -0.22 -8.07
N LEU A 18 4.31 0.90 -7.35
CA LEU A 18 3.47 1.21 -6.18
C LEU A 18 2.00 1.36 -6.53
N VAL A 19 1.67 2.00 -7.66
CA VAL A 19 0.28 2.21 -8.07
C VAL A 19 -0.47 0.88 -8.27
N PRO A 20 -0.01 -0.05 -9.14
CA PRO A 20 -0.67 -1.33 -9.29
C PRO A 20 -0.57 -2.20 -8.04
N PHE A 21 0.56 -2.20 -7.33
CA PHE A 21 0.72 -2.96 -6.09
C PHE A 21 -0.30 -2.55 -5.03
N THR A 22 -0.46 -1.25 -4.78
CA THR A 22 -1.41 -0.69 -3.81
C THR A 22 -2.84 -1.04 -4.19
N ASN A 23 -3.20 -0.97 -5.48
CA ASN A 23 -4.52 -1.37 -5.97
C ASN A 23 -4.80 -2.86 -5.74
N ILE A 24 -3.85 -3.74 -6.05
CA ILE A 24 -4.02 -5.18 -5.82
C ILE A 24 -4.14 -5.46 -4.33
N LEU A 25 -3.33 -4.81 -3.49
CA LEU A 25 -3.38 -4.98 -2.05
C LEU A 25 -4.73 -4.55 -1.47
N ILE A 26 -5.25 -3.39 -1.86
CA ILE A 26 -6.60 -2.93 -1.46
C ILE A 26 -7.66 -3.93 -1.86
N ASN A 27 -7.62 -4.44 -3.10
CA ASN A 27 -8.61 -5.40 -3.57
C ASN A 27 -8.62 -6.67 -2.69
N ASN A 28 -7.45 -7.16 -2.29
CA ASN A 28 -7.35 -8.31 -1.38
C ASN A 28 -7.88 -7.98 0.03
N LEU A 29 -7.57 -6.80 0.56
CA LEU A 29 -8.03 -6.35 1.89
C LEU A 29 -9.56 -6.12 1.95
N SER A 30 -10.17 -5.91 0.78
CA SER A 30 -11.58 -5.51 0.65
C SER A 30 -12.54 -6.66 0.38
N VAL A 31 -12.03 -7.88 0.16
CA VAL A 31 -12.87 -9.05 -0.10
C VAL A 31 -13.74 -9.35 1.13
N SER A 32 -15.06 -9.40 0.96
CA SER A 32 -16.00 -9.82 1.99
C SER A 32 -16.00 -11.33 2.18
N ASP A 33 -16.21 -11.78 3.42
CA ASP A 33 -16.41 -13.19 3.78
C ASP A 33 -15.25 -14.13 3.39
N ILE A 34 -14.04 -13.59 3.23
CA ILE A 34 -12.83 -14.36 2.95
C ILE A 34 -12.30 -15.04 4.22
N SER A 35 -11.93 -16.32 4.13
CA SER A 35 -11.26 -17.02 5.23
C SER A 35 -9.83 -16.49 5.42
N PHE A 36 -9.28 -16.54 6.64
CA PHE A 36 -7.87 -16.14 6.85
C PHE A 36 -6.89 -16.95 6.00
N SER A 37 -7.17 -18.23 5.77
CA SER A 37 -6.34 -19.10 4.92
C SER A 37 -6.32 -18.59 3.47
N ASP A 38 -7.49 -18.29 2.91
CA ASP A 38 -7.61 -17.80 1.53
C ASP A 38 -7.01 -16.40 1.39
N PHE A 39 -7.25 -15.52 2.37
CA PHE A 39 -6.65 -14.19 2.43
C PHE A 39 -5.12 -14.27 2.45
N LYS A 40 -4.56 -15.11 3.33
CA LYS A 40 -3.11 -15.36 3.40
C LYS A 40 -2.55 -15.91 2.09
N ASN A 41 -3.25 -16.82 1.43
CA ASN A 41 -2.86 -17.35 0.13
C ASN A 41 -2.89 -16.28 -0.97
N ALA A 42 -3.86 -15.37 -0.92
CA ALA A 42 -3.94 -14.26 -1.85
C ALA A 42 -2.79 -13.25 -1.64
N LEU A 43 -2.47 -12.93 -0.37
CA LEU A 43 -1.33 -12.07 -0.02
C LEU A 43 0.03 -12.69 -0.43
N LYS A 44 0.20 -14.01 -0.31
CA LYS A 44 1.41 -14.70 -0.79
C LYS A 44 1.64 -14.52 -2.30
N LYS A 45 0.57 -14.46 -3.11
CA LYS A 45 0.68 -14.24 -4.57
C LYS A 45 1.29 -12.89 -4.93
N ILE A 46 1.15 -11.90 -4.04
CA ILE A 46 1.78 -10.58 -4.16
C ILE A 46 3.05 -10.44 -3.30
N LYS A 47 3.69 -11.57 -2.97
CA LYS A 47 4.96 -11.66 -2.23
C LYS A 47 4.91 -11.15 -0.78
N ILE A 48 3.72 -11.02 -0.20
CA ILE A 48 3.57 -10.73 1.23
C ILE A 48 3.75 -12.03 2.01
N THR A 49 4.60 -11.96 3.04
CA THR A 49 5.14 -13.10 3.80
C THR A 49 5.23 -12.75 5.30
N ASN A 50 5.93 -13.56 6.10
CA ASN A 50 6.12 -13.38 7.55
C ASN A 50 4.82 -13.15 8.32
N PHE A 51 3.87 -14.05 8.13
CA PHE A 51 2.58 -13.97 8.78
C PHE A 51 2.64 -14.45 10.23
N ILE A 52 2.01 -13.69 11.12
CA ILE A 52 1.78 -14.05 12.52
C ILE A 52 0.26 -14.04 12.75
N GLU A 53 -0.26 -15.13 13.29
CA GLU A 53 -1.69 -15.24 13.64
C GLU A 53 -1.81 -15.21 15.16
N LYS A 54 -2.58 -14.25 15.68
CA LYS A 54 -2.77 -14.08 17.13
C LYS A 54 -4.13 -13.44 17.41
N ASP A 55 -4.87 -13.98 18.37
CA ASP A 55 -6.13 -13.41 18.88
C ASP A 55 -7.17 -13.06 17.80
N GLY A 56 -7.27 -13.89 16.75
CA GLY A 56 -8.18 -13.65 15.62
C GLY A 56 -7.72 -12.54 14.67
N GLN A 57 -6.43 -12.19 14.70
CA GLN A 57 -5.79 -11.20 13.84
C GLN A 57 -4.67 -11.86 13.03
N LEU A 58 -4.45 -11.34 11.83
CA LEU A 58 -3.34 -11.67 10.97
C LEU A 58 -2.43 -10.44 10.83
N GLU A 59 -1.19 -10.60 11.27
CA GLU A 59 -0.12 -9.63 11.11
C GLU A 59 0.86 -10.10 10.04
N SER A 60 1.47 -9.16 9.31
CA SER A 60 2.54 -9.44 8.35
C SER A 60 3.48 -8.24 8.22
N SER A 61 4.76 -8.53 7.98
CA SER A 61 5.78 -7.54 7.61
C SER A 61 6.68 -8.10 6.51
N SER A 62 6.75 -7.43 5.36
CA SER A 62 7.52 -7.87 4.19
C SER A 62 8.26 -6.70 3.57
N ILE A 63 9.34 -6.97 2.83
CA ILE A 63 10.02 -5.98 1.99
C ILE A 63 9.83 -6.40 0.53
N ILE A 64 9.30 -5.49 -0.30
CA ILE A 64 8.98 -5.72 -1.70
C ILE A 64 9.40 -4.48 -2.49
N ASN A 65 10.34 -4.63 -3.43
CA ASN A 65 10.91 -3.54 -4.24
C ASN A 65 11.28 -2.30 -3.41
N ASP A 66 12.08 -2.49 -2.36
CA ASP A 66 12.53 -1.41 -1.46
C ASP A 66 11.42 -0.69 -0.68
N PHE A 67 10.21 -1.26 -0.66
CA PHE A 67 9.12 -0.84 0.21
C PHE A 67 8.86 -1.87 1.29
N ARG A 68 8.78 -1.40 2.53
CA ARG A 68 8.36 -2.23 3.65
C ARG A 68 6.85 -2.18 3.79
N VAL A 69 6.22 -3.34 3.66
CA VAL A 69 4.77 -3.51 3.72
C VAL A 69 4.39 -4.16 5.04
N TYR A 70 3.53 -3.49 5.80
CA TYR A 70 2.93 -3.99 7.03
C TYR A 70 1.43 -4.18 6.84
N ILE A 71 0.90 -5.28 7.36
CA ILE A 71 -0.53 -5.54 7.40
C ILE A 71 -0.90 -5.98 8.80
N LEU A 72 -1.95 -5.35 9.33
CA LEU A 72 -2.72 -5.80 10.47
C LEU A 72 -4.17 -5.99 9.99
N TYR A 73 -4.66 -7.22 10.00
CA TYR A 73 -5.96 -7.59 9.44
C TYR A 73 -6.76 -8.44 10.42
N SER A 74 -8.00 -8.05 10.69
CA SER A 74 -8.94 -8.83 11.51
C SER A 74 -10.30 -9.03 10.82
N GLY A 75 -10.37 -8.82 9.50
CA GLY A 75 -11.58 -8.99 8.70
C GLY A 75 -11.87 -7.82 7.75
N THR A 76 -12.83 -8.03 6.85
CA THR A 76 -13.31 -7.01 5.90
C THR A 76 -13.85 -5.82 6.70
N ARG A 77 -13.22 -4.64 6.54
CA ARG A 77 -13.47 -3.40 7.31
C ARG A 77 -12.74 -3.27 8.66
N ASN A 78 -11.87 -4.19 9.03
CA ASN A 78 -10.97 -3.98 10.16
C ASN A 78 -9.54 -4.37 9.77
N PHE A 79 -8.86 -3.42 9.13
CA PHE A 79 -7.47 -3.56 8.75
C PHE A 79 -6.75 -2.22 8.79
N ILE A 80 -5.44 -2.30 9.03
CA ILE A 80 -4.50 -1.20 8.89
C ILE A 80 -3.31 -1.75 8.11
N THR A 81 -2.94 -1.05 7.06
CA THR A 81 -1.81 -1.39 6.20
C THR A 81 -0.91 -0.19 6.06
N ARG A 82 0.41 -0.43 6.07
CA ARG A 82 1.42 0.61 5.87
C ARG A 82 2.42 0.17 4.81
N ILE A 83 2.75 1.06 3.87
CA ILE A 83 3.81 0.85 2.88
C ILE A 83 4.82 1.97 3.09
N GLU A 84 6.02 1.64 3.56
CA GLU A 84 7.09 2.60 3.87
C GLU A 84 8.22 2.50 2.86
N GLY A 85 8.70 3.64 2.37
CA GLY A 85 9.91 3.69 1.57
C GLY A 85 11.15 3.36 2.41
N THR A 86 12.16 2.80 1.77
CA THR A 86 13.48 2.54 2.36
C THR A 86 14.56 3.18 1.50
N GLY A 87 15.78 3.32 2.04
CA GLY A 87 16.90 3.93 1.33
C GLY A 87 16.56 5.35 0.89
N ASP A 88 16.68 5.61 -0.42
CA ASP A 88 16.42 6.91 -1.04
C ASP A 88 14.98 7.41 -0.86
N PHE A 89 14.01 6.53 -0.56
CA PHE A 89 12.63 6.90 -0.29
C PHE A 89 12.28 6.91 1.20
N LEU A 90 13.27 6.90 2.09
CA LEU A 90 13.04 7.00 3.54
C LEU A 90 12.20 8.25 3.84
N GLY A 91 11.10 8.07 4.57
CA GLY A 91 10.12 9.14 4.82
C GLY A 91 8.83 9.03 4.00
N PHE A 92 8.85 8.29 2.88
CA PHE A 92 7.65 7.98 2.13
C PHE A 92 6.79 6.97 2.89
N CYS A 93 5.50 7.25 3.04
CA CYS A 93 4.59 6.35 3.74
C CYS A 93 3.16 6.44 3.21
N ILE A 94 2.64 5.30 2.75
CA ILE A 94 1.21 5.11 2.53
C ILE A 94 0.63 4.44 3.76
N LEU A 95 -0.32 5.10 4.44
CA LEU A 95 -1.16 4.52 5.48
C LEU A 95 -2.55 4.28 4.92
N LEU A 96 -2.98 3.02 4.91
CA LEU A 96 -4.27 2.60 4.38
C LEU A 96 -5.10 1.95 5.48
N THR A 97 -6.37 2.34 5.54
CA THR A 97 -7.39 1.72 6.39
C THR A 97 -8.65 1.47 5.58
N ASN A 98 -9.63 0.81 6.18
CA ASN A 98 -10.98 0.71 5.63
C ASN A 98 -11.70 2.06 5.45
N LYS A 99 -11.18 3.14 6.04
CA LYS A 99 -11.79 4.49 5.97
C LYS A 99 -11.14 5.39 4.94
N GLY A 100 -10.01 4.98 4.37
CA GLY A 100 -9.27 5.78 3.40
C GLY A 100 -7.77 5.58 3.48
N MET A 101 -7.08 6.38 2.69
CA MET A 101 -5.64 6.34 2.50
C MET A 101 -5.04 7.72 2.79
N ASN A 102 -3.89 7.74 3.44
CA ASN A 102 -3.06 8.92 3.65
C ASN A 102 -1.65 8.62 3.09
N VAL A 103 -1.07 9.57 2.36
CA VAL A 103 0.26 9.43 1.75
C VAL A 103 1.14 10.59 2.24
N ASN A 104 2.28 10.27 2.83
CA ASN A 104 3.23 11.22 3.41
C ASN A 104 4.59 11.08 2.72
N GLY A 105 5.32 12.19 2.62
CA GLY A 105 6.71 12.23 2.14
C GLY A 105 7.72 12.55 3.25
N ASP A 106 7.23 12.83 4.45
CA ASP A 106 7.94 13.35 5.61
C ASP A 106 7.61 12.56 6.90
N ALA A 107 7.35 11.26 6.77
CA ALA A 107 6.88 10.43 7.88
C ALA A 107 7.93 10.17 8.98
N CYS A 108 9.17 10.64 8.82
CA CYS A 108 10.23 10.55 9.82
C CYS A 108 11.12 11.81 9.84
N LEU A 109 11.90 11.99 10.90
CA LEU A 109 12.79 13.16 11.04
C LEU A 109 13.90 13.19 9.99
N ASP A 110 14.38 12.03 9.58
CA ASP A 110 15.48 11.85 8.61
C ASP A 110 14.93 11.55 7.21
N SER A 111 13.78 12.11 6.84
CA SER A 111 13.19 11.89 5.51
C SER A 111 14.09 12.40 4.40
N GLU A 112 14.22 11.59 3.35
CA GLU A 112 14.99 11.91 2.16
C GLU A 112 14.16 12.77 1.18
N PRO A 113 14.79 13.67 0.40
CA PRO A 113 14.08 14.52 -0.55
C PRO A 113 13.21 13.75 -1.55
N LEU A 114 13.67 12.58 -2.02
CA LEU A 114 12.97 11.75 -2.99
C LEU A 114 11.68 11.14 -2.43
N ALA A 115 11.51 11.05 -1.11
CA ALA A 115 10.26 10.62 -0.51
C ALA A 115 9.09 11.56 -0.84
N ASN A 116 9.33 12.87 -0.86
CA ASN A 116 8.31 13.84 -1.21
C ASN A 116 8.05 13.87 -2.72
N GLU A 117 9.09 13.74 -3.55
CA GLU A 117 8.90 13.59 -5.02
C GLU A 117 8.07 12.35 -5.34
N LEU A 118 8.37 11.22 -4.69
CA LEU A 118 7.61 9.99 -4.85
C LEU A 118 6.15 10.13 -4.40
N LYS A 119 5.90 10.87 -3.30
CA LYS A 119 4.53 11.18 -2.85
C LYS A 119 3.76 11.92 -3.92
N GLU A 120 4.29 13.01 -4.46
CA GLU A 120 3.59 13.83 -5.45
C GLU A 120 3.32 13.00 -6.71
N GLU A 121 4.33 12.31 -7.25
CA GLU A 121 4.17 11.49 -8.45
C GLU A 121 3.18 10.32 -8.21
N PHE A 122 3.21 9.69 -7.03
CA PHE A 122 2.24 8.67 -6.67
C PHE A 122 0.82 9.24 -6.65
N LEU A 123 0.60 10.41 -6.04
CA LEU A 123 -0.74 11.03 -5.96
C LEU A 123 -1.28 11.48 -7.32
N GLU A 124 -0.40 11.90 -8.24
CA GLU A 124 -0.79 12.24 -9.61
C GLU A 124 -1.27 11.01 -10.40
N ASN A 125 -0.64 9.86 -10.18
CA ASN A 125 -0.91 8.62 -10.91
C ASN A 125 -1.94 7.71 -10.21
N TYR A 126 -2.09 7.84 -8.90
CA TYR A 126 -2.97 7.01 -8.09
C TYR A 126 -4.39 7.58 -8.05
N ARG A 127 -5.23 7.13 -8.98
CA ARG A 127 -6.67 7.38 -8.90
C ARG A 127 -7.26 6.51 -7.79
N SER A 128 -7.45 7.11 -6.62
CA SER A 128 -8.00 6.45 -5.44
C SER A 128 -9.14 5.49 -5.82
N PRO A 129 -8.97 4.16 -5.69
CA PRO A 129 -10.10 3.30 -5.54
C PRO A 129 -10.64 3.65 -4.16
N TYR A 130 -11.56 4.62 -4.10
CA TYR A 130 -12.56 4.54 -3.04
C TYR A 130 -13.03 3.09 -3.05
N LEU A 131 -13.11 2.46 -1.87
CA LEU A 131 -13.74 1.17 -1.70
C LEU A 131 -15.10 1.26 -2.39
N LEU A 132 -15.17 0.81 -3.65
CA LEU A 132 -16.38 0.78 -4.45
C LEU A 132 -17.18 -0.37 -3.86
N THR A 133 -17.85 -0.08 -2.74
CA THR A 133 -18.76 -1.03 -2.12
C THR A 133 -19.87 -1.31 -3.11
N GLU A 134 -20.42 -2.53 -3.08
CA GLU A 134 -21.66 -2.82 -3.82
C GLU A 134 -22.74 -1.79 -3.48
N THR A 135 -22.79 -1.28 -2.24
CA THR A 135 -23.67 -0.18 -1.84
C THR A 135 -23.45 1.09 -2.64
N PHE A 136 -22.20 1.53 -2.83
CA PHE A 136 -21.87 2.69 -3.65
C PHE A 136 -22.18 2.45 -5.13
N LEU A 137 -21.82 1.29 -5.67
CA LEU A 137 -22.12 0.90 -7.05
C LEU A 137 -23.63 0.86 -7.30
N ASN A 138 -24.41 0.34 -6.35
CA ASN A 138 -25.87 0.32 -6.39
C ASN A 138 -26.51 1.71 -6.22
N PHE A 139 -25.83 2.65 -5.55
CA PHE A 139 -26.30 4.02 -5.36
C PHE A 139 -26.18 4.84 -6.66
N ILE A 140 -25.06 4.71 -7.39
CA ILE A 140 -24.80 5.47 -8.62
C ILE A 140 -25.42 4.85 -9.88
N SER A 141 -25.88 3.59 -9.82
CA SER A 141 -26.52 2.88 -10.94
C SER A 141 -28.04 3.05 -11.00
N ARG A 142 -28.60 3.92 -10.15
CA ARG A 142 -30.01 4.35 -10.16
C ARG A 142 -30.13 5.76 -10.71
#